data_AF-A0A392PQ12-F1
#
_entry.id   AF-A0A392PQ12-F1
#
_cell.length_a   1.000
_cell.length_b   1.000
_cell.length_c   1.000
_cell.angle_alpha   90.00
_cell.angle_beta   90.00
_cell.angle_gamma   90.00
#
_symmetry.space_group_name_H-M   'P 1'
#
loop_
_entity.id
_entity.type
_entity.pdbx_description
1 polymer ?
#
loop_
_entity_poly.entity_id
_entity_poly.type
_entity_poly.pdbx_seq_one_letter_code
_entity_poly.pdbx_strand_id
1 'polypeptide(L)'
;GKWQDVGPDHFNILDAFYAEPQRYAYTFQNYVFVTRVMQERESSSGIKPLRLMERSVFSDRMVFVRAIHEANWMNEMEISIYDSWFDPVVSTLPGLIPDGFIYLRASPDTCHQRMKLRKREEEGGVSLEYLRGLHEKHESWLFPSQSVNHG
;
A
#
# COMPACT_ATOMS: atom_id res chain seq x y z
N GLY A 1 11.41 9.79 6.39
CA GLY A 1 9.92 9.70 6.49
C GLY A 1 9.54 8.73 7.58
N LYS A 2 8.25 8.63 7.98
CA LYS A 2 7.82 7.75 9.12
C LYS A 2 8.28 6.28 9.00
N TRP A 3 8.58 5.78 7.80
CA TRP A 3 9.05 4.40 7.58
C TRP A 3 10.58 4.24 7.49
N GLN A 4 11.33 5.34 7.52
CA GLN A 4 12.79 5.32 7.44
C GLN A 4 13.46 5.51 8.81
N ASP A 5 12.65 5.79 9.84
CA ASP A 5 13.11 6.13 11.17
C ASP A 5 12.07 5.66 12.20
N VAL A 6 12.23 4.42 12.66
CA VAL A 6 11.28 3.74 13.57
C VAL A 6 11.99 3.35 14.86
N GLY A 7 11.45 3.80 16.00
CA GLY A 7 11.92 3.42 17.33
C GLY A 7 13.23 4.12 17.74
N PRO A 8 13.73 3.84 18.95
CA PRO A 8 14.93 4.49 19.50
C PRO A 8 16.21 4.16 18.73
N ASP A 9 16.24 3.03 18.02
CA ASP A 9 17.39 2.58 17.25
C ASP A 9 17.35 3.04 15.78
N HIS A 10 16.41 3.92 15.42
CA HIS A 10 16.30 4.54 14.10
C HIS A 10 16.23 3.54 12.92
N PHE A 11 15.38 2.51 13.03
CA PHE A 11 15.25 1.49 11.99
C PHE A 11 14.59 2.03 10.70
N ASN A 12 15.19 1.71 9.55
CA ASN A 12 14.59 1.94 8.23
C ASN A 12 13.82 0.68 7.77
N ILE A 13 12.52 0.61 8.08
CA ILE A 13 11.70 -0.57 7.75
C ILE A 13 11.41 -0.67 6.24
N LEU A 14 11.49 0.44 5.50
CA LEU A 14 11.37 0.43 4.04
C LEU A 14 12.59 -0.26 3.40
N ASP A 15 13.78 0.08 3.87
CA ASP A 15 15.02 -0.57 3.43
C ASP A 15 15.02 -2.06 3.79
N ALA A 16 14.67 -2.40 5.04
CA ALA A 16 14.55 -3.80 5.48
C ALA A 16 13.56 -4.60 4.62
N PHE A 17 12.44 -4.00 4.22
CA PHE A 17 11.48 -4.62 3.31
C PHE A 17 12.09 -4.93 1.93
N TYR A 18 12.82 -4.00 1.33
CA TYR A 18 13.43 -4.24 0.02
C TYR A 18 14.67 -5.14 0.08
N ALA A 19 15.38 -5.17 1.21
CA ALA A 19 16.54 -6.04 1.43
C ALA A 19 16.14 -7.51 1.66
N GLU A 20 15.14 -7.77 2.51
CA GLU A 20 14.68 -9.12 2.87
C GLU A 20 13.14 -9.22 2.85
N PRO A 21 12.51 -9.15 1.67
CA PRO A 21 11.05 -9.05 1.57
C PRO A 21 10.32 -10.25 2.18
N GLN A 22 10.85 -11.47 2.04
CA GLN A 22 10.26 -12.68 2.65
C GLN A 22 10.17 -12.61 4.19
N ARG A 23 11.04 -11.82 4.83
CA ARG A 23 11.06 -11.66 6.28
C ARG A 23 10.22 -10.46 6.71
N TYR A 24 10.28 -9.36 5.97
CA TYR A 24 9.75 -8.07 6.42
C TYR A 24 8.48 -7.61 5.71
N ALA A 25 7.99 -8.30 4.67
CA ALA A 25 6.80 -7.85 3.94
C ALA A 25 5.56 -7.79 4.83
N TYR A 26 5.27 -8.83 5.61
CA TYR A 26 4.16 -8.80 6.57
C TYR A 26 4.34 -7.70 7.62
N THR A 27 5.53 -7.57 8.21
CA THR A 27 5.85 -6.51 9.19
C THR A 27 5.64 -5.11 8.61
N PHE A 28 6.14 -4.88 7.39
CA PHE A 28 6.04 -3.60 6.70
C PHE A 28 4.58 -3.24 6.41
N GLN A 29 3.78 -4.16 5.86
CA GLN A 29 2.36 -3.87 5.58
C GLN A 29 1.54 -3.58 6.84
N ASN A 30 1.81 -4.26 7.95
CA ASN A 30 1.18 -3.95 9.23
C ASN A 30 1.58 -2.55 9.72
N TYR A 31 2.86 -2.18 9.61
CA TYR A 31 3.29 -0.85 10.00
C TYR A 31 2.71 0.25 9.10
N VAL A 32 2.61 0.02 7.80
CA VAL A 32 1.91 0.92 6.86
C VAL A 32 0.47 1.15 7.34
N PHE A 33 -0.28 0.10 7.65
CA PHE A 33 -1.65 0.23 8.18
C PHE A 33 -1.69 1.08 9.46
N VAL A 34 -0.80 0.82 10.43
CA VAL A 34 -0.70 1.61 11.67
C VAL A 34 -0.42 3.09 11.36
N THR A 35 0.46 3.39 10.42
CA THR A 35 0.73 4.78 10.03
C THR A 35 -0.48 5.46 9.37
N ARG A 36 -1.36 4.72 8.67
CA ARG A 36 -2.64 5.25 8.17
C ARG A 36 -3.59 5.60 9.30
N VAL A 37 -3.70 4.74 10.33
CA VAL A 37 -4.49 5.02 11.54
C VAL A 37 -3.98 6.29 12.24
N MET A 38 -2.66 6.45 12.34
CA MET A 38 -2.07 7.66 12.94
C MET A 38 -2.38 8.91 12.10
N GLN A 39 -2.22 8.85 10.78
CA GLN A 39 -2.54 9.96 9.87
C GLN A 39 -4.04 10.33 9.93
N GLU A 40 -4.91 9.34 10.02
CA GLU A 40 -6.35 9.54 10.20
C GLU A 40 -6.62 10.35 11.48
N ARG A 41 -6.06 9.92 12.62
CA ARG A 41 -6.22 10.60 13.92
C ARG A 41 -5.65 12.01 13.96
N GLU A 42 -4.47 12.21 13.35
CA GLU A 42 -3.85 13.54 13.24
C GLU A 42 -4.72 14.48 12.39
N SER A 43 -5.34 13.94 11.34
CA SER A 43 -6.11 14.72 10.37
C SER A 43 -7.59 14.92 10.73
N SER A 44 -8.16 14.13 11.64
CA SER A 44 -9.59 14.18 12.01
C SER A 44 -9.96 15.32 12.97
N SER A 45 -8.99 16.11 13.42
CA SER A 45 -9.25 17.28 14.25
C SER A 45 -9.96 18.41 13.49
N GLY A 46 -11.04 18.94 14.10
CA GLY A 46 -11.82 20.06 13.59
C GLY A 46 -12.79 19.71 12.45
N ILE A 47 -13.64 20.67 12.08
CA ILE A 47 -14.55 20.51 10.93
C ILE A 47 -13.74 20.85 9.68
N LYS A 48 -13.42 19.82 8.88
CA LYS A 48 -12.76 19.98 7.59
C LYS A 48 -13.74 19.64 6.48
N PRO A 49 -14.01 20.55 5.53
CA PRO A 49 -14.96 20.28 4.44
C PRO A 49 -14.42 19.24 3.45
N LEU A 50 -13.10 19.03 3.42
CA LEU A 50 -12.43 18.05 2.56
C LEU A 50 -11.18 17.53 3.27
N ARG A 51 -10.95 16.22 3.18
CA ARG A 51 -9.71 15.56 3.60
C ARG A 51 -9.11 14.78 2.43
N LEU A 52 -7.92 15.18 2.00
CA LEU A 52 -7.14 14.44 1.01
C LEU A 52 -6.07 13.62 1.72
N MET A 53 -6.01 12.33 1.41
CA MET A 53 -5.03 11.40 1.95
C MET A 53 -4.23 10.79 0.80
N GLU A 54 -2.92 10.68 0.98
CA GLU A 54 -2.09 9.92 0.05
C GLU A 54 -2.34 8.42 0.29
N ARG A 55 -3.01 7.77 -0.66
CA ARG A 55 -3.46 6.37 -0.58
C ARG A 55 -4.48 6.12 0.54
N SER A 56 -4.85 4.86 0.72
CA SER A 56 -5.81 4.40 1.72
C SER A 56 -5.46 2.97 2.19
N VAL A 57 -6.08 2.54 3.29
CA VAL A 57 -5.99 1.13 3.74
C VAL A 57 -6.49 0.15 2.68
N PHE A 58 -7.39 0.58 1.79
CA PHE A 58 -7.88 -0.23 0.68
C PHE A 58 -6.84 -0.43 -0.41
N SER A 59 -6.09 0.62 -0.78
CA SER A 59 -4.97 0.43 -1.72
C SER A 59 -3.88 -0.45 -1.12
N ASP A 60 -3.64 -0.35 0.19
CA ASP A 60 -2.66 -1.18 0.88
C ASP A 60 -3.07 -2.67 0.78
N ARG A 61 -4.33 -3.02 1.09
CA ARG A 61 -4.85 -4.40 0.95
C ARG A 61 -4.99 -4.88 -0.50
N MET A 62 -5.68 -4.12 -1.33
CA MET A 62 -6.09 -4.56 -2.68
C MET A 62 -4.94 -4.56 -3.68
N VAL A 63 -3.89 -3.77 -3.44
CA VAL A 63 -2.74 -3.69 -4.34
C VAL A 63 -1.50 -4.27 -3.68
N PHE A 64 -1.02 -3.67 -2.59
CA PHE A 64 0.31 -3.97 -2.08
C PHE A 64 0.37 -5.33 -1.39
N VAL A 65 -0.57 -5.64 -0.49
CA VAL A 65 -0.66 -6.94 0.18
C VAL A 65 -0.85 -8.08 -0.82
N ARG A 66 -1.73 -7.90 -1.82
CA ARG A 66 -1.89 -8.89 -2.90
C ARG A 66 -0.64 -9.05 -3.75
N ALA A 67 0.05 -7.96 -4.08
CA ALA A 67 1.29 -8.02 -4.86
C ALA A 67 2.40 -8.79 -4.16
N ILE A 68 2.61 -8.56 -2.86
CA ILE A 68 3.65 -9.25 -2.10
C ILE A 68 3.30 -10.72 -1.83
N HIS A 69 2.01 -11.05 -1.71
CA HIS A 69 1.55 -12.44 -1.58
C HIS A 69 1.77 -13.20 -2.89
N GLU A 70 1.35 -12.65 -4.03
CA GLU A 70 1.63 -13.25 -5.35
C GLU A 70 3.13 -13.37 -5.65
N ALA A 71 3.95 -12.47 -5.11
CA ALA A 71 5.41 -12.54 -5.21
C ALA A 71 6.06 -13.57 -4.25
N ASN A 72 5.27 -14.32 -3.47
CA ASN A 72 5.73 -15.24 -2.42
C ASN A 72 6.60 -14.57 -1.34
N TRP A 73 6.35 -13.29 -1.04
CA TRP A 73 7.01 -12.56 0.06
C TRP A 73 6.17 -12.55 1.33
N MET A 74 4.87 -12.84 1.21
CA MET A 74 3.95 -13.08 2.31
C MET A 74 3.33 -14.45 2.10
N ASN A 75 3.41 -15.33 3.09
CA ASN A 75 2.88 -16.70 2.95
C ASN A 75 1.37 -16.77 3.24
N GLU A 76 0.76 -17.94 2.98
CA GLU A 76 -0.68 -18.19 3.20
C GLU A 76 -1.15 -17.91 4.63
N MET A 77 -0.34 -18.24 5.64
CA MET A 77 -0.68 -17.97 7.03
C MET A 77 -0.72 -16.46 7.30
N GLU A 78 0.27 -15.73 6.81
CA GLU A 78 0.39 -14.28 7.01
C GLU A 78 -0.74 -13.51 6.32
N ILE A 79 -1.09 -13.85 5.07
CA ILE A 79 -2.22 -13.21 4.38
C ILE A 79 -3.55 -13.57 5.04
N SER A 80 -3.72 -14.81 5.50
CA SER A 80 -4.93 -15.24 6.22
C SER A 80 -5.11 -14.46 7.51
N ILE A 81 -4.01 -14.24 8.26
CA ILE A 81 -4.03 -13.39 9.45
C ILE A 81 -4.38 -11.95 9.06
N TYR A 82 -3.71 -11.39 8.05
CA TYR A 82 -3.98 -10.03 7.56
C TYR A 82 -5.47 -9.81 7.24
N ASP A 83 -6.05 -10.69 6.43
CA ASP A 83 -7.45 -10.62 6.02
C ASP A 83 -8.41 -10.81 7.19
N SER A 84 -8.07 -11.67 8.15
CA SER A 84 -8.93 -11.96 9.31
C SER A 84 -9.17 -10.74 10.20
N TRP A 85 -8.18 -9.85 10.34
CA TRP A 85 -8.32 -8.65 11.18
C TRP A 85 -8.72 -7.41 10.39
N PHE A 86 -8.45 -7.34 9.08
CA PHE A 86 -8.65 -6.13 8.30
C PHE A 86 -10.08 -5.61 8.36
N ASP A 87 -11.06 -6.42 7.96
CA ASP A 87 -12.46 -5.98 7.88
C ASP A 87 -13.04 -5.62 9.26
N PRO A 88 -12.84 -6.44 10.32
CA PRO A 88 -13.25 -6.07 11.67
C PRO A 88 -12.64 -4.74 12.14
N VAL A 89 -11.33 -4.55 11.98
CA VAL A 89 -10.65 -3.34 12.46
C VAL A 89 -11.10 -2.10 11.68
N VAL A 90 -11.15 -2.17 10.35
CA VAL A 90 -11.55 -1.04 9.51
C VAL A 90 -13.00 -0.63 9.79
N SER A 91 -13.89 -1.59 10.07
CA SER A 91 -15.29 -1.28 10.42
C SER A 91 -15.43 -0.43 11.69
N THR A 92 -14.47 -0.51 12.62
CA THR A 92 -14.45 0.31 13.85
C THR A 92 -13.81 1.69 13.66
N LEU A 93 -13.23 1.96 12.49
CA LEU A 93 -12.47 3.17 12.18
C LEU A 93 -13.02 3.82 10.89
N PRO A 94 -14.22 4.42 10.93
CA PRO A 94 -14.88 4.97 9.74
C PRO A 94 -14.06 6.07 9.05
N GLY A 95 -13.20 6.77 9.78
CA GLY A 95 -12.27 7.74 9.21
C GLY A 95 -11.25 7.15 8.24
N LEU A 96 -11.03 5.84 8.22
CA LEU A 96 -10.16 5.18 7.23
C LEU A 96 -10.87 4.87 5.91
N ILE A 97 -12.21 5.00 5.86
CA ILE A 97 -13.03 4.68 4.70
C ILE A 97 -13.18 5.94 3.84
N PRO A 98 -12.59 5.98 2.63
CA PRO A 98 -12.72 7.14 1.76
C PRO A 98 -14.10 7.21 1.12
N ASP A 99 -14.64 8.42 0.96
CA ASP A 99 -15.86 8.67 0.17
C ASP A 99 -15.62 8.49 -1.34
N GLY A 100 -14.36 8.53 -1.78
CA GLY A 100 -13.98 8.34 -3.18
C GLY A 100 -12.47 8.22 -3.36
N PHE A 101 -12.07 7.82 -4.56
CA PHE A 101 -10.67 7.63 -4.94
C PHE A 101 -10.31 8.53 -6.13
N ILE A 102 -9.15 9.18 -6.05
CA ILE A 102 -8.53 9.87 -7.18
C ILE A 102 -7.38 9.00 -7.68
N TYR A 103 -7.53 8.40 -8.87
CA TYR A 103 -6.53 7.52 -9.44
C TYR A 103 -5.59 8.27 -10.41
N LEU A 104 -4.37 8.57 -9.94
CA LEU A 104 -3.32 9.16 -10.77
C LEU A 104 -2.65 8.08 -11.64
N ARG A 105 -3.28 7.76 -12.76
CA ARG A 105 -2.84 6.71 -13.69
C ARG A 105 -1.61 7.12 -14.49
N ALA A 106 -0.58 6.28 -14.52
CA ALA A 106 0.61 6.41 -15.37
C ALA A 106 1.14 5.02 -15.75
N SER A 107 1.85 4.91 -16.88
CA SER A 107 2.43 3.64 -17.30
C SER A 107 3.57 3.17 -16.38
N PRO A 108 3.80 1.86 -16.24
CA PRO A 108 4.92 1.31 -15.47
C PRO A 108 6.27 1.91 -15.87
N ASP A 109 6.53 2.11 -17.17
CA ASP A 109 7.75 2.73 -17.69
C ASP A 109 7.91 4.18 -17.21
N THR A 110 6.83 4.97 -17.22
CA THR A 110 6.83 6.34 -16.70
C THR A 110 7.13 6.35 -15.20
N CYS A 111 6.49 5.46 -14.44
CA CYS A 111 6.73 5.30 -13.01
C CYS A 111 8.19 4.90 -12.72
N HIS A 112 8.73 3.96 -13.48
CA HIS A 112 10.10 3.47 -13.33
C HIS A 112 11.13 4.57 -13.66
N GLN A 113 10.90 5.37 -14.71
CA GLN A 113 11.73 6.52 -15.03
C GLN A 113 11.70 7.56 -13.90
N ARG A 114 10.52 7.91 -13.39
CA ARG A 114 10.37 8.86 -12.27
C ARG A 114 11.04 8.35 -10.99
N MET A 115 10.98 7.05 -10.73
CA MET A 115 11.66 6.41 -9.61
C MET A 115 13.18 6.54 -9.72
N LYS A 116 13.75 6.23 -10.90
CA LYS A 116 15.18 6.42 -11.18
C LYS A 116 15.64 7.87 -11.05
N LEU A 117 14.82 8.84 -11.50
CA LEU A 117 15.13 10.26 -11.37
C LEU A 117 15.12 10.74 -9.91
N ARG A 118 14.23 10.19 -9.08
CA ARG A 118 14.09 10.53 -7.67
C ARG A 118 15.25 10.00 -6.80
N LYS A 119 15.96 8.96 -7.25
CA LYS A 119 17.18 8.42 -6.62
C LYS A 119 17.04 8.13 -5.11
N ARG A 120 15.93 7.51 -4.71
CA ARG A 120 15.82 6.94 -3.36
C ARG A 120 16.62 5.65 -3.31
N GLU A 121 17.51 5.53 -2.33
CA GLU A 121 18.42 4.39 -2.21
C GLU A 121 17.65 3.08 -2.00
N GLU A 122 16.61 3.09 -1.16
CA GLU A 122 15.81 1.90 -0.84
C GLU A 122 15.04 1.37 -2.06
N GLU A 123 14.69 2.24 -3.01
CA GLU A 123 13.95 1.89 -4.22
C GLU A 123 14.87 1.37 -5.34
N GLY A 124 16.19 1.29 -5.11
CA GLY A 124 17.18 0.89 -6.12
C GLY A 124 17.00 -0.53 -6.65
N GLY A 125 16.48 -1.45 -5.83
CA GLY A 125 16.20 -2.84 -6.20
C GLY A 125 14.86 -3.07 -6.90
N VAL A 126 14.01 -2.03 -7.04
CA VAL A 126 12.66 -2.20 -7.56
C VAL A 126 12.66 -2.42 -9.07
N SER A 127 12.22 -3.61 -9.50
CA SER A 127 12.17 -4.00 -10.91
C SER A 127 10.99 -3.36 -11.65
N LEU A 128 11.13 -3.20 -12.97
CA LEU A 128 10.02 -2.78 -13.83
C LEU A 128 8.87 -3.80 -13.80
N GLU A 129 9.19 -5.09 -13.68
CA GLU A 129 8.19 -6.16 -13.61
C GLU A 129 7.32 -6.05 -12.36
N TYR A 130 7.92 -5.74 -11.21
CA TYR A 130 7.16 -5.46 -10.00
C TYR A 130 6.23 -4.26 -10.18
N LEU A 131 6.69 -3.19 -10.84
CA LEU A 131 5.85 -2.02 -11.14
C LEU A 131 4.70 -2.34 -12.10
N ARG A 132 4.89 -3.27 -13.05
CA ARG A 132 3.82 -3.76 -13.93
C ARG A 132 2.77 -4.52 -13.12
N GLY A 133 3.18 -5.44 -12.25
CA GLY A 133 2.26 -6.16 -11.37
C GLY A 133 1.48 -5.23 -10.43
N LEU A 134 2.10 -4.16 -9.92
CA LEU A 134 1.39 -3.12 -9.17
C LEU A 134 0.40 -2.35 -10.04
N HIS A 135 0.77 -2.01 -11.28
CA HIS A 135 -0.11 -1.30 -12.21
C HIS A 135 -1.38 -2.12 -12.50
N GLU A 136 -1.23 -3.39 -12.87
CA GLU A 136 -2.35 -4.28 -13.17
C GLU A 136 -3.31 -4.45 -12.00
N LYS A 137 -2.80 -4.47 -10.77
CA LYS A 137 -3.64 -4.52 -9.56
C LYS A 137 -4.40 -3.23 -9.33
N HIS A 138 -3.79 -2.07 -9.57
CA HIS A 138 -4.52 -0.79 -9.52
C HIS A 138 -5.60 -0.74 -10.60
N GLU A 139 -5.30 -1.17 -11.83
CA GLU A 139 -6.27 -1.24 -12.93
C GLU A 139 -7.44 -2.15 -12.56
N SER A 140 -7.16 -3.35 -12.08
CA SER A 140 -8.18 -4.34 -11.72
C SER A 140 -9.07 -3.86 -10.58
N TRP A 141 -8.52 -3.13 -9.61
CA TRP A 141 -9.26 -2.64 -8.45
C TRP A 141 -10.07 -1.37 -8.75
N LEU A 142 -9.46 -0.36 -9.40
CA LEU A 142 -10.07 0.96 -9.59
C LEU A 142 -10.80 1.10 -10.93
N PHE A 143 -10.51 0.22 -11.88
CA PHE A 143 -11.14 0.16 -13.19
C PHE A 143 -11.52 -1.28 -13.55
N PRO A 144 -12.30 -1.98 -12.71
CA PRO A 144 -12.74 -3.33 -13.02
C PRO A 144 -13.49 -3.27 -14.36
N SER A 145 -12.95 -3.95 -15.37
CA SER A 145 -13.62 -4.09 -16.66
C SER A 145 -15.03 -4.56 -16.37
N GLN A 146 -16.05 -3.81 -16.81
CA GLN A 146 -17.41 -4.31 -16.80
C GLN A 146 -17.36 -5.65 -17.53
N SER A 147 -17.61 -6.74 -16.80
CA SER A 147 -17.83 -8.04 -17.38
C SER A 147 -18.81 -7.85 -18.52
N VAL A 148 -18.35 -8.16 -19.73
CA VAL A 148 -19.15 -8.18 -20.94
C VAL A 148 -20.42 -8.97 -20.63
N ASN A 149 -21.55 -8.26 -20.48
CA ASN A 149 -22.87 -8.90 -20.47
C ASN A 149 -23.14 -9.39 -21.89
N HIS A 150 -22.70 -10.61 -22.18
CA HIS A 150 -23.30 -11.44 -23.21
C HIS A 150 -24.36 -12.31 -22.54
N GLY A 151 -25.61 -11.84 -22.61
CA GLY A 151 -26.82 -12.52 -22.18
C GLY A 151 -28.03 -11.73 -22.63
#